data_AF-R7TH36-F1
#
_entry.id   AF-R7TH36-F1
#
_cell.length_a   1.000
_cell.length_b   1.000
_cell.length_c   1.000
_cell.angle_alpha   90.00
_cell.angle_beta   90.00
_cell.angle_gamma   90.00
#
_symmetry.space_group_name_H-M   'P 1'
#
loop_
_entity.id
_entity.type
_entity.pdbx_description
1 polymer ?
#
loop_
_entity_poly.entity_id
_entity_poly.type
_entity_poly.pdbx_seq_one_letter_code
_entity_poly.pdbx_strand_id
1 'polypeptide(L)'
;MALLTRLNPGTMYEASITSVCKEGISLPSTAVVFMTNEYTGYVSTLRPTVSTPTPPNFQACCQNEGVSDDCLFLCSAGLDVSNIDINKALLCQSHIGKVLACVADGRDHTLCCQRRDVDESCHKFCAFDHDQALSYEFTLSDATCLISFSDIMECLTTNGAESAPSPPFGLVLLNKTTHTISLQWQKPLYHAESVIGYTFSLSWGPENDKEYRRKQVALQYSTILQNLLPNTLYRVEISAFTESLTSPAVVIEARTLPG
;
A
#
# COMPACT_ATOMS: atom_id res chain seq x y z
N MET A 1 -15.11 -12.91 -29.77
CA MET A 1 -13.91 -12.44 -29.05
C MET A 1 -12.96 -11.86 -30.08
N ALA A 2 -12.63 -10.57 -29.99
CA ALA A 2 -11.70 -9.91 -30.91
C ALA A 2 -10.34 -9.83 -30.22
N LEU A 3 -9.28 -10.29 -30.90
CA LEU A 3 -7.93 -10.29 -30.38
C LEU A 3 -7.16 -9.10 -30.98
N LEU A 4 -6.78 -8.14 -30.15
CA LEU A 4 -5.89 -7.06 -30.54
C LEU A 4 -4.45 -7.60 -30.59
N THR A 5 -3.84 -7.59 -31.77
CA THR A 5 -2.46 -8.09 -31.97
C THR A 5 -1.57 -6.96 -32.47
N ARG A 6 -0.25 -7.10 -32.28
CA ARG A 6 0.79 -6.13 -32.69
C ARG A 6 0.70 -4.76 -31.99
N LEU A 7 0.33 -4.76 -30.72
CA LEU A 7 0.46 -3.57 -29.88
C LEU A 7 1.92 -3.39 -29.47
N ASN A 8 2.40 -2.14 -29.49
CA ASN A 8 3.75 -1.79 -29.08
C ASN A 8 3.84 -1.85 -27.54
N PRO A 9 4.93 -2.38 -26.94
CA PRO A 9 5.15 -2.36 -25.48
C PRO A 9 5.23 -0.94 -24.91
N GLY A 10 4.96 -0.78 -23.60
CA GLY A 10 5.06 0.51 -22.89
C GLY A 10 4.18 1.62 -23.48
N THR A 11 3.14 1.26 -24.24
CA THR A 11 2.35 2.20 -25.04
C THR A 11 0.91 2.22 -24.54
N MET A 12 0.37 3.42 -24.36
CA MET A 12 -1.02 3.64 -23.97
C MET A 12 -1.94 3.51 -25.19
N TYR A 13 -2.99 2.71 -25.05
CA TYR A 13 -4.01 2.48 -26.06
C TYR A 13 -5.38 2.83 -25.51
N GLU A 14 -6.25 3.34 -26.38
CA GLU A 14 -7.68 3.52 -26.13
C GLU A 14 -8.45 2.65 -27.12
N ALA A 15 -9.32 1.75 -26.62
CA ALA A 15 -10.13 0.87 -27.45
C ALA A 15 -11.61 1.00 -27.13
N SER A 16 -12.44 1.12 -28.17
CA SER A 16 -13.89 1.11 -28.10
C SER A 16 -14.47 0.12 -29.11
N ILE A 17 -15.71 -0.32 -28.89
CA ILE A 17 -16.38 -1.30 -29.76
C ILE A 17 -17.60 -0.65 -30.40
N THR A 18 -17.78 -0.91 -31.70
CA THR A 18 -18.99 -0.57 -32.46
C THR A 18 -19.56 -1.84 -33.07
N SER A 19 -20.89 -1.95 -33.18
CA SER A 19 -21.53 -2.98 -33.99
C SER A 19 -21.71 -2.50 -35.43
N VAL A 20 -21.57 -3.42 -36.39
CA VAL A 20 -21.70 -3.13 -37.83
C VAL A 20 -22.77 -4.04 -38.43
N CYS A 21 -23.74 -3.45 -39.12
CA CYS A 21 -24.76 -4.14 -39.92
C CYS A 21 -24.61 -3.75 -41.40
N LYS A 22 -25.40 -4.35 -42.29
CA LYS A 22 -25.36 -4.06 -43.74
C LYS A 22 -25.67 -2.59 -44.05
N GLU A 23 -26.43 -1.92 -43.21
CA GLU A 23 -26.93 -0.57 -43.42
C GLU A 23 -26.20 0.51 -42.57
N GLY A 24 -25.29 0.15 -41.66
CA GLY A 24 -24.62 1.15 -40.83
C GLY A 24 -23.81 0.61 -39.64
N ILE A 25 -23.25 1.55 -38.87
CA ILE A 25 -22.38 1.31 -37.71
C ILE A 25 -23.00 1.99 -36.48
N SER A 26 -22.96 1.34 -35.31
CA SER A 26 -23.44 1.93 -34.06
C SER A 26 -22.54 3.07 -33.56
N LEU A 27 -23.01 3.79 -32.55
CA LEU A 27 -22.12 4.63 -31.75
C LEU A 27 -21.07 3.77 -31.02
N PRO A 28 -19.86 4.30 -30.78
CA PRO A 28 -18.83 3.60 -30.02
C PRO A 28 -19.27 3.41 -28.57
N SER A 29 -18.87 2.28 -27.99
CA SER A 29 -18.95 2.09 -26.54
C SER A 29 -18.03 3.08 -25.81
N THR A 30 -18.20 3.18 -24.49
CA THR A 30 -17.18 3.77 -23.61
C THR A 30 -15.83 3.13 -23.91
N ALA A 31 -14.80 3.96 -24.06
CA ALA A 31 -13.48 3.49 -24.38
C ALA A 31 -12.77 2.94 -23.15
N VAL A 32 -12.02 1.86 -23.34
CA VAL A 32 -11.13 1.30 -22.34
C VAL A 32 -9.72 1.76 -22.67
N VAL A 33 -9.09 2.45 -21.73
CA VAL A 33 -7.68 2.84 -21.83
C VAL A 33 -6.83 1.81 -21.11
N PHE A 34 -5.81 1.30 -21.78
CA PHE A 34 -4.91 0.30 -21.21
C PHE A 34 -3.49 0.54 -21.74
N MET A 35 -2.50 0.19 -20.93
CA MET A 35 -1.09 0.28 -21.30
C MET A 35 -0.54 -1.12 -21.51
N THR A 36 0.15 -1.35 -22.61
CA THR A 36 0.91 -2.60 -22.80
C THR A 36 2.09 -2.63 -21.84
N ASN A 37 2.34 -3.81 -21.28
CA ASN A 37 3.45 -3.99 -20.36
C ASN A 37 4.79 -3.72 -21.08
N GLU A 38 5.78 -3.15 -20.39
CA GLU A 38 7.16 -3.21 -20.85
C GLU A 38 7.62 -4.67 -20.78
N TYR A 39 8.21 -5.17 -21.87
CA TYR A 39 8.55 -6.58 -21.96
C TYR A 39 9.77 -6.88 -21.07
N THR A 40 9.53 -7.39 -19.86
CA THR A 40 10.54 -8.08 -19.05
C THR A 40 10.16 -9.55 -18.87
N GLY A 41 10.14 -10.28 -19.99
CA GLY A 41 10.63 -11.65 -20.13
C GLY A 41 10.18 -12.83 -19.25
N TYR A 42 9.34 -12.72 -18.21
CA TYR A 42 8.99 -13.89 -17.39
C TYR A 42 7.53 -13.90 -16.92
N VAL A 43 6.79 -14.94 -17.31
CA VAL A 43 5.47 -15.30 -16.77
C VAL A 43 5.56 -16.76 -16.33
N SER A 44 5.26 -17.05 -15.07
CA SER A 44 5.10 -18.43 -14.57
C SER A 44 3.72 -18.57 -13.92
N THR A 45 2.92 -19.46 -14.49
CA THR A 45 1.60 -19.88 -14.02
C THR A 45 1.75 -21.06 -13.06
N LEU A 46 1.06 -21.09 -11.90
CA LEU A 46 0.49 -22.30 -11.28
C LEU A 46 -0.55 -21.98 -10.18
N ARG A 47 -1.52 -22.91 -10.00
CA ARG A 47 -2.73 -22.85 -9.16
C ARG A 47 -2.46 -22.96 -7.64
N PRO A 48 -3.37 -22.46 -6.77
CA PRO A 48 -3.14 -22.38 -5.32
C PRO A 48 -3.60 -23.63 -4.56
N THR A 49 -2.73 -24.13 -3.70
CA THR A 49 -3.09 -24.93 -2.52
C THR A 49 -2.88 -24.06 -1.28
N VAL A 50 -3.90 -24.01 -0.42
CA VAL A 50 -3.93 -23.23 0.82
C VAL A 50 -2.97 -23.86 1.83
N SER A 51 -1.91 -23.14 2.17
CA SER A 51 -1.13 -23.26 3.40
C SER A 51 -0.77 -21.85 3.86
N THR A 52 -0.87 -21.62 5.16
CA THR A 52 -0.63 -20.36 5.88
C THR A 52 0.63 -19.61 5.42
N PRO A 53 0.60 -18.27 5.35
CA PRO A 53 1.63 -17.49 4.67
C PRO A 53 2.86 -17.34 5.59
N THR A 54 3.76 -18.32 5.55
CA THR A 54 5.19 -18.00 5.68
C THR A 54 5.61 -17.45 4.32
N PRO A 55 6.38 -16.33 4.24
CA PRO A 55 7.00 -15.94 2.99
C PRO A 55 7.78 -17.16 2.48
N PRO A 56 7.61 -17.59 1.22
CA PRO A 56 8.17 -18.85 0.73
C PRO A 56 9.71 -18.97 0.83
N ASN A 57 10.40 -17.93 1.32
CA ASN A 57 11.84 -17.85 1.43
C ASN A 57 12.35 -17.22 2.75
N PHE A 58 11.56 -17.11 3.83
CA PHE A 58 12.07 -16.47 5.08
C PHE A 58 13.25 -17.24 5.68
N GLN A 59 13.08 -18.55 5.87
CA GLN A 59 14.14 -19.43 6.35
C GLN A 59 15.34 -19.49 5.38
N ALA A 60 15.07 -19.48 4.07
CA ALA A 60 16.11 -19.48 3.04
C ALA A 60 16.92 -18.16 3.03
N CYS A 61 16.26 -17.03 3.23
CA CYS A 61 16.92 -15.74 3.38
C CYS A 61 17.84 -15.75 4.59
N CYS A 62 17.37 -16.19 5.76
CA CYS A 62 18.21 -16.27 6.95
C CYS A 62 19.46 -17.12 6.75
N GLN A 63 19.33 -18.26 6.07
CA GLN A 63 20.46 -19.11 5.72
C GLN A 63 21.45 -18.39 4.79
N ASN A 64 20.94 -17.67 3.78
CA ASN A 64 21.77 -16.89 2.85
C ASN A 64 22.49 -15.72 3.55
N GLU A 65 21.83 -15.04 4.48
CA GLU A 65 22.43 -13.98 5.32
C GLU A 65 23.42 -14.53 6.36
N GLY A 66 23.53 -15.86 6.48
CA GLY A 66 24.47 -16.53 7.37
C GLY A 66 24.03 -16.49 8.83
N VAL A 67 22.75 -16.72 9.09
CA VAL A 67 22.27 -17.13 10.42
C VAL A 67 22.73 -18.56 10.68
N SER A 68 23.41 -18.79 11.79
CA SER A 68 23.94 -20.12 12.14
C SER A 68 22.81 -21.10 12.42
N ASP A 69 23.06 -22.40 12.22
CA ASP A 69 22.07 -23.45 12.46
C ASP A 69 21.48 -23.41 13.88
N ASP A 70 22.31 -23.13 14.89
CA ASP A 70 21.88 -22.96 16.29
C ASP A 70 20.92 -21.79 16.52
N CYS A 71 20.87 -20.84 15.59
CA CYS A 71 20.07 -19.61 15.66
C CYS A 71 18.94 -19.57 14.62
N LEU A 72 18.80 -20.60 13.76
CA LEU A 72 17.73 -20.66 12.75
C LEU A 72 16.33 -20.71 13.35
N PHE A 73 16.18 -21.01 14.64
CA PHE A 73 14.89 -20.91 15.33
C PHE A 73 14.34 -19.47 15.35
N LEU A 74 15.19 -18.45 15.20
CA LEU A 74 14.75 -17.06 15.02
C LEU A 74 14.09 -16.83 13.66
N CYS A 75 14.29 -17.75 12.71
CA CYS A 75 13.84 -17.68 11.32
C CYS A 75 12.64 -18.58 11.04
N SER A 76 11.93 -19.01 12.08
CA SER A 76 10.61 -19.59 12.02
C SER A 76 9.58 -18.59 12.53
N ALA A 77 8.46 -18.44 11.83
CA ALA A 77 7.39 -17.53 12.24
C ALA A 77 6.87 -17.89 13.65
N GLY A 78 6.79 -16.88 14.53
CA GLY A 78 6.30 -17.05 15.90
C GLY A 78 7.41 -17.35 16.91
N LEU A 79 8.24 -16.35 17.21
CA LEU A 79 9.03 -16.39 18.43
C LEU A 79 8.10 -16.12 19.61
N ASP A 80 7.85 -17.14 20.40
CA ASP A 80 7.26 -16.97 21.72
C ASP A 80 8.31 -16.38 22.66
N VAL A 81 8.40 -15.05 22.67
CA VAL A 81 9.35 -14.27 23.50
C VAL A 81 9.13 -14.54 24.99
N SER A 82 7.94 -15.02 25.39
CA SER A 82 7.64 -15.31 26.79
C SER A 82 8.41 -16.51 27.35
N ASN A 83 8.97 -17.36 26.49
CA ASN A 83 9.76 -18.55 26.87
C ASN A 83 11.20 -18.54 26.31
N ILE A 84 11.70 -17.38 25.89
CA ILE A 84 13.07 -17.29 25.37
C ILE A 84 14.07 -17.46 26.52
N ASP A 85 14.94 -18.47 26.40
CA ASP A 85 16.14 -18.59 27.22
C ASP A 85 17.05 -17.40 26.91
N ILE A 86 17.20 -16.50 27.87
CA ILE A 86 18.00 -15.27 27.74
C ILE A 86 19.45 -15.57 27.32
N ASN A 87 19.98 -16.75 27.68
CA ASN A 87 21.32 -17.17 27.26
C ASN A 87 21.39 -17.50 25.77
N LYS A 88 20.31 -18.06 25.21
CA LYS A 88 20.19 -18.31 23.76
C LYS A 88 19.92 -17.03 22.99
N ALA A 89 19.13 -16.10 23.54
CA ALA A 89 18.93 -14.78 22.93
C ALA A 89 20.25 -14.02 22.82
N LEU A 90 21.06 -14.04 23.88
CA LEU A 90 22.38 -13.41 23.91
C LEU A 90 23.36 -14.09 22.95
N LEU A 91 23.35 -15.43 22.87
CA LEU A 91 24.17 -16.20 21.92
C LEU A 91 23.86 -15.81 20.47
N CYS A 92 22.58 -15.60 20.15
CA CYS A 92 22.12 -15.31 18.80
C CYS A 92 22.01 -13.80 18.50
N GLN A 93 22.46 -12.92 19.38
CA GLN A 93 22.26 -11.46 19.23
C GLN A 93 22.83 -10.92 17.91
N SER A 94 23.97 -11.46 17.45
CA SER A 94 24.63 -11.04 16.20
C SER A 94 23.85 -11.41 14.95
N HIS A 95 22.81 -12.23 15.08
CA HIS A 95 21.94 -12.64 13.99
C HIS A 95 20.64 -11.84 13.92
N ILE A 96 20.30 -11.02 14.93
CA ILE A 96 19.03 -10.27 14.98
C ILE A 96 18.86 -9.37 13.75
N GLY A 97 19.89 -8.60 13.38
CA GLY A 97 19.84 -7.72 12.20
C GLY A 97 19.62 -8.51 10.90
N LYS A 98 20.21 -9.70 10.77
CA LYS A 98 20.04 -10.60 9.62
C LYS A 98 18.63 -11.16 9.54
N VAL A 99 18.07 -11.57 10.69
CA VAL A 99 16.68 -12.05 10.77
C VAL A 99 15.71 -10.93 10.41
N LEU A 100 15.93 -9.73 10.95
CA LEU A 100 15.11 -8.56 10.68
C LEU A 100 15.20 -8.15 9.20
N ALA A 101 16.39 -8.19 8.59
CA ALA A 101 16.58 -7.90 7.17
C ALA A 101 15.73 -8.81 6.27
N CYS A 102 15.58 -10.08 6.65
CA CYS A 102 14.80 -11.06 5.89
C CYS A 102 13.27 -10.87 5.98
N VAL A 103 12.78 -10.07 6.92
CA VAL A 103 11.36 -9.70 7.02
C VAL A 103 11.09 -8.22 6.71
N ALA A 104 12.13 -7.39 6.76
CA ALA A 104 12.11 -6.00 6.37
C ALA A 104 11.77 -5.89 4.87
N ASP A 105 10.59 -5.35 4.59
CA ASP A 105 10.07 -5.15 3.24
C ASP A 105 10.29 -3.72 2.71
N GLY A 106 10.98 -2.89 3.49
CA GLY A 106 11.26 -1.48 3.20
C GLY A 106 10.05 -0.55 3.32
N ARG A 107 8.95 -1.01 3.93
CA ARG A 107 7.78 -0.17 4.26
C ARG A 107 7.84 0.29 5.71
N ASP A 108 7.18 1.41 5.98
CA ASP A 108 7.00 1.94 7.34
C ASP A 108 5.75 1.34 7.99
N HIS A 109 5.96 0.43 8.95
CA HIS A 109 4.91 -0.22 9.74
C HIS A 109 4.73 0.40 11.13
N THR A 110 5.21 1.63 11.36
CA THR A 110 5.14 2.30 12.68
C THR A 110 3.71 2.35 13.24
N LEU A 111 2.70 2.56 12.39
CA LEU A 111 1.29 2.55 12.81
C LEU A 111 0.80 1.18 13.29
N CYS A 112 1.31 0.08 12.71
CA CYS A 112 1.02 -1.26 13.20
C CYS A 112 1.67 -1.46 14.58
N CYS A 113 2.96 -1.10 14.71
CA CYS A 113 3.68 -1.20 15.98
C CYS A 113 3.03 -0.36 17.10
N GLN A 114 2.58 0.86 16.80
CA GLN A 114 1.85 1.70 17.76
C GLN A 114 0.56 1.05 18.27
N ARG A 115 -0.21 0.37 17.40
CA ARG A 115 -1.46 -0.29 17.80
C ARG A 115 -1.24 -1.55 18.64
N ARG A 116 -0.03 -2.10 18.59
CA ARG A 116 0.39 -3.29 19.34
C ARG A 116 1.19 -2.92 20.59
N ASP A 117 1.11 -1.66 21.01
CA ASP A 117 1.77 -1.13 22.20
C ASP A 117 3.30 -1.34 22.22
N VAL A 118 3.93 -1.36 21.04
CA VAL A 118 5.39 -1.32 20.92
C VAL A 118 5.87 0.05 21.41
N ASP A 119 6.88 0.06 22.29
CA ASP A 119 7.43 1.30 22.83
C ASP A 119 7.98 2.22 21.72
N GLU A 120 7.84 3.53 21.87
CA GLU A 120 8.25 4.52 20.87
C GLU A 120 9.75 4.42 20.54
N SER A 121 10.58 4.07 21.52
CA SER A 121 12.02 3.85 21.30
C SER A 121 12.32 2.68 20.36
N CYS A 122 11.36 1.79 20.14
CA CYS A 122 11.47 0.60 19.30
C CYS A 122 10.84 0.76 17.90
N HIS A 123 10.08 1.83 17.64
CA HIS A 123 9.40 2.05 16.35
C HIS A 123 10.34 2.11 15.15
N LYS A 124 11.60 2.49 15.36
CA LYS A 124 12.63 2.50 14.31
C LYS A 124 12.76 1.16 13.59
N PHE A 125 12.58 0.04 14.29
CA PHE A 125 12.66 -1.31 13.72
C PHE A 125 11.47 -1.68 12.83
N CYS A 126 10.36 -0.96 12.93
CA CYS A 126 9.15 -1.19 12.16
C CYS A 126 9.23 -0.62 10.74
N ALA A 127 10.27 0.17 10.44
CA ALA A 127 10.42 0.87 9.17
C ALA A 127 11.75 0.56 8.47
N PHE A 128 12.48 -0.45 8.93
CA PHE A 128 13.74 -0.85 8.30
C PHE A 128 13.49 -1.44 6.91
N ASP A 129 14.37 -1.11 5.97
CA ASP A 129 14.63 -1.93 4.80
C ASP A 129 15.72 -2.99 5.07
N HIS A 130 15.94 -3.88 4.09
CA HIS A 130 16.91 -4.96 4.20
C HIS A 130 18.33 -4.48 4.55
N ASP A 131 18.81 -3.44 3.88
CA ASP A 131 20.18 -2.94 4.03
C ASP A 131 20.36 -2.16 5.33
N GLN A 132 19.33 -1.40 5.74
CA GLN A 132 19.26 -0.75 7.04
C GLN A 132 19.31 -1.77 8.18
N ALA A 133 18.56 -2.86 8.10
CA ALA A 133 18.56 -3.90 9.12
C ALA A 133 19.91 -4.63 9.24
N LEU A 134 20.62 -4.85 8.12
CA LEU A 134 21.96 -5.46 8.13
C LEU A 134 23.06 -4.52 8.66
N SER A 135 22.94 -3.22 8.39
CA SER A 135 23.96 -2.24 8.77
C SER A 135 23.74 -1.60 10.14
N TYR A 136 22.58 -1.83 10.77
CA TYR A 136 22.26 -1.27 12.07
C TYR A 136 23.09 -1.93 13.19
N GLU A 137 23.80 -1.10 13.96
CA GLU A 137 24.53 -1.54 15.15
C GLU A 137 23.58 -1.65 16.35
N PHE A 138 23.19 -2.87 16.70
CA PHE A 138 22.34 -3.13 17.87
C PHE A 138 23.06 -2.81 19.18
N THR A 139 22.48 -1.89 19.96
CA THR A 139 23.01 -1.45 21.26
C THR A 139 22.32 -2.14 22.43
N LEU A 140 22.85 -1.98 23.66
CA LEU A 140 22.20 -2.45 24.89
C LEU A 140 20.82 -1.82 25.11
N SER A 141 20.62 -0.56 24.68
CA SER A 141 19.31 0.08 24.71
C SER A 141 18.33 -0.53 23.70
N ASP A 142 18.82 -1.09 22.60
CA ASP A 142 17.96 -1.77 21.62
C ASP A 142 17.52 -3.16 22.08
N ALA A 143 18.29 -3.78 22.98
CA ALA A 143 17.94 -5.08 23.55
C ALA A 143 16.62 -5.03 24.34
N THR A 144 16.19 -3.86 24.83
CA THR A 144 14.87 -3.71 25.49
C THR A 144 13.72 -3.95 24.50
N CYS A 145 13.93 -3.69 23.22
CA CYS A 145 12.95 -3.91 22.16
C CYS A 145 12.74 -5.39 21.82
N LEU A 146 13.56 -6.29 22.38
CA LEU A 146 13.34 -7.74 22.25
C LEU A 146 12.01 -8.18 22.84
N ILE A 147 11.49 -7.48 23.86
CA ILE A 147 10.18 -7.80 24.44
C ILE A 147 9.03 -7.60 23.44
N SER A 148 9.21 -6.65 22.52
CA SER A 148 8.27 -6.33 21.43
C SER A 148 8.63 -7.05 20.13
N PHE A 149 9.60 -7.96 20.14
CA PHE A 149 10.11 -8.59 18.92
C PHE A 149 9.01 -9.35 18.18
N SER A 150 8.14 -10.08 18.89
CA SER A 150 6.99 -10.77 18.29
C SER A 150 6.05 -9.80 17.57
N ASP A 151 5.73 -8.66 18.18
CA ASP A 151 4.82 -7.67 17.62
C ASP A 151 5.41 -6.95 16.41
N ILE A 152 6.70 -6.60 16.48
CA ILE A 152 7.44 -6.03 15.36
C ILE A 152 7.47 -7.04 14.20
N MET A 153 7.84 -8.29 14.48
CA MET A 153 7.87 -9.34 13.46
C MET A 153 6.51 -9.61 12.83
N GLU A 154 5.42 -9.56 13.61
CA GLU A 154 4.07 -9.77 13.08
C GLU A 154 3.68 -8.65 12.10
N CYS A 155 4.01 -7.40 12.43
CA CYS A 155 3.82 -6.26 11.52
C CYS A 155 4.63 -6.43 10.22
N LEU A 156 5.87 -6.92 10.30
CA LEU A 156 6.76 -7.09 9.14
C LEU A 156 6.43 -8.32 8.27
N THR A 157 5.94 -9.41 8.86
CA THR A 157 5.76 -10.70 8.16
C THR A 157 4.40 -10.91 7.52
N THR A 158 3.35 -10.21 7.96
CA THR A 158 1.96 -10.50 7.55
C THR A 158 1.57 -10.03 6.14
N ASN A 159 2.50 -9.57 5.30
CA ASN A 159 2.29 -9.26 3.87
C ASN A 159 0.90 -8.65 3.54
N GLY A 160 0.46 -7.63 4.29
CA GLY A 160 -0.76 -6.88 3.95
C GLY A 160 -2.09 -7.35 4.55
N ALA A 161 -2.12 -8.10 5.67
CA ALA A 161 -3.34 -8.16 6.48
C ALA A 161 -3.54 -6.87 7.30
N GLU A 162 -2.45 -6.25 7.76
CA GLU A 162 -2.49 -5.05 8.61
C GLU A 162 -1.59 -3.89 8.13
N SER A 163 -1.17 -3.89 6.87
CA SER A 163 -0.48 -2.73 6.27
C SER A 163 -1.49 -1.85 5.54
N ALA A 164 -1.49 -0.53 5.84
CA ALA A 164 -2.39 0.39 5.16
C ALA A 164 -2.10 0.39 3.65
N PRO A 165 -3.13 0.49 2.79
CA PRO A 165 -2.91 0.60 1.36
C PRO A 165 -2.04 1.82 1.07
N SER A 166 -1.25 1.75 0.00
CA SER A 166 -0.61 2.97 -0.51
C SER A 166 -1.69 3.99 -0.94
N PRO A 167 -1.36 5.29 -1.02
CA PRO A 167 -2.33 6.27 -1.50
C PRO A 167 -2.78 5.96 -2.93
N PRO A 168 -4.04 6.29 -3.31
CA PRO A 168 -4.45 6.23 -4.70
C PRO A 168 -3.56 7.15 -5.54
N PHE A 169 -3.10 6.67 -6.71
CA PHE A 169 -2.21 7.46 -7.57
C PHE A 169 -2.94 7.98 -8.80
N GLY A 170 -2.30 8.90 -9.53
CA GLY A 170 -2.87 9.48 -10.74
C GLY A 170 -4.16 10.27 -10.50
N LEU A 171 -4.27 10.94 -9.34
CA LEU A 171 -5.40 11.82 -9.03
C LEU A 171 -5.40 13.01 -10.00
N VAL A 172 -6.48 13.14 -10.76
CA VAL A 172 -6.65 14.21 -11.77
C VAL A 172 -7.99 14.90 -11.62
N LEU A 173 -7.99 16.21 -11.87
CA LEU A 173 -9.19 17.02 -12.03
C LEU A 173 -9.69 16.91 -13.47
N LEU A 174 -10.83 16.26 -13.68
CA LEU A 174 -11.43 16.11 -15.00
C LEU A 174 -12.20 17.36 -15.43
N ASN A 175 -13.05 17.87 -14.54
CA ASN A 175 -13.89 19.03 -14.81
C ASN A 175 -14.29 19.72 -13.50
N LYS A 176 -14.72 20.97 -13.60
CA LYS A 176 -15.30 21.76 -12.52
C LYS A 176 -16.39 22.69 -13.05
N THR A 177 -17.41 22.90 -12.25
CA THR A 177 -18.49 23.87 -12.52
C THR A 177 -18.55 24.90 -11.40
N THR A 178 -19.61 25.70 -11.36
CA THR A 178 -19.94 26.59 -10.24
C THR A 178 -20.18 25.83 -8.93
N HIS A 179 -20.69 24.59 -9.00
CA HIS A 179 -21.12 23.84 -7.82
C HIS A 179 -20.60 22.40 -7.73
N THR A 180 -19.76 21.99 -8.68
CA THR A 180 -19.25 20.62 -8.74
C THR A 180 -17.77 20.55 -9.13
N ILE A 181 -17.12 19.49 -8.66
CA ILE A 181 -15.75 19.10 -9.02
C ILE A 181 -15.76 17.61 -9.38
N SER A 182 -15.21 17.25 -10.55
CA SER A 182 -15.12 15.87 -11.04
C SER A 182 -13.67 15.38 -10.97
N LEU A 183 -13.45 14.27 -10.30
CA LEU A 183 -12.13 13.69 -10.06
C LEU A 183 -12.05 12.26 -10.59
N GLN A 184 -10.86 11.85 -11.02
CA GLN A 184 -10.51 10.48 -11.35
C GLN A 184 -9.17 10.12 -10.72
N TRP A 185 -9.00 8.85 -10.35
CA TRP A 185 -7.79 8.32 -9.75
C TRP A 185 -7.62 6.84 -10.13
N GLN A 186 -6.48 6.27 -9.79
CA GLN A 186 -6.21 4.84 -9.94
C GLN A 186 -6.11 4.17 -8.57
N LYS A 187 -6.29 2.84 -8.56
CA LYS A 187 -6.10 2.02 -7.35
C LYS A 187 -4.70 2.25 -6.77
N PRO A 188 -4.49 2.04 -5.46
CA PRO A 188 -3.14 2.00 -4.87
C PRO A 188 -2.17 1.11 -5.66
N LEU A 189 -0.87 1.43 -5.62
CA LEU A 189 0.17 0.56 -6.21
C LEU A 189 0.37 -0.70 -5.36
N TYR A 190 0.27 -0.53 -4.03
CA TYR A 190 0.45 -1.57 -3.03
C TYR A 190 -0.83 -1.77 -2.20
N HIS A 191 -1.15 -3.03 -1.92
CA HIS A 191 -2.33 -3.49 -1.16
C HIS A 191 -3.67 -3.01 -1.71
N ALA A 192 -3.79 -2.96 -3.04
CA ALA A 192 -5.01 -2.50 -3.72
C ALA A 192 -6.17 -3.50 -3.60
N GLU A 193 -5.85 -4.78 -3.41
CA GLU A 193 -6.78 -5.90 -3.27
C GLU A 193 -7.60 -5.82 -1.98
N SER A 194 -7.05 -5.19 -0.93
CA SER A 194 -7.72 -5.04 0.37
C SER A 194 -8.58 -3.77 0.45
N VAL A 195 -8.55 -2.92 -0.59
CA VAL A 195 -9.28 -1.64 -0.62
C VAL A 195 -10.76 -1.89 -0.87
N ILE A 196 -11.61 -1.42 0.03
CA ILE A 196 -13.07 -1.50 -0.09
C ILE A 196 -13.70 -0.18 -0.55
N GLY A 197 -12.96 0.93 -0.47
CA GLY A 197 -13.43 2.23 -0.95
C GLY A 197 -12.43 3.37 -0.78
N TYR A 198 -12.92 4.60 -1.01
CA TYR A 198 -12.12 5.83 -0.86
C TYR A 198 -12.84 6.86 0.02
N THR A 199 -12.07 7.55 0.85
CA THR A 199 -12.54 8.66 1.69
C THR A 199 -12.03 9.97 1.11
N PHE A 200 -12.94 10.92 0.91
CA PHE A 200 -12.67 12.29 0.48
C PHE A 200 -12.88 13.24 1.66
N SER A 201 -11.86 13.99 2.03
CA SER A 201 -11.93 15.08 3.01
C SER A 201 -11.71 16.41 2.27
N LEU A 202 -12.76 17.23 2.22
CA LEU A 202 -12.74 18.55 1.61
C LEU A 202 -12.57 19.58 2.72
N SER A 203 -11.73 20.59 2.48
CA SER A 203 -11.67 21.80 3.30
C SER A 203 -11.70 23.07 2.45
N TRP A 204 -12.34 24.11 2.95
CA TRP A 204 -12.45 25.43 2.30
C TRP A 204 -12.60 26.54 3.34
N GLY A 205 -12.46 27.79 2.91
CA GLY A 205 -12.50 28.95 3.80
C GLY A 205 -11.11 29.42 4.26
N PRO A 206 -11.05 30.53 5.03
CA PRO A 206 -9.79 31.06 5.56
C PRO A 206 -9.21 30.13 6.63
N GLU A 207 -7.90 30.18 6.87
CA GLU A 207 -7.22 29.28 7.82
C GLU A 207 -7.81 29.31 9.23
N ASN A 208 -8.26 30.48 9.68
CA ASN A 208 -8.82 30.70 11.01
C ASN A 208 -10.28 30.23 11.15
N ASP A 209 -10.94 29.91 10.03
CA ASP A 209 -12.34 29.48 9.99
C ASP A 209 -12.55 28.50 8.81
N LYS A 210 -11.76 27.42 8.81
CA LYS A 210 -11.85 26.37 7.80
C LYS A 210 -13.09 25.52 8.04
N GLU A 211 -13.90 25.37 7.00
CA GLU A 211 -14.97 24.40 6.95
C GLU A 211 -14.48 23.05 6.40
N TYR A 212 -15.13 21.97 6.82
CA TYR A 212 -14.76 20.59 6.43
C TYR A 212 -15.97 19.77 6.00
N ARG A 213 -15.79 18.92 4.98
CA ARG A 213 -16.79 17.92 4.57
C ARG A 213 -16.10 16.61 4.24
N ARG A 214 -16.61 15.50 4.79
CA ARG A 214 -16.16 14.15 4.45
C ARG A 214 -17.19 13.41 3.60
N LYS A 215 -16.73 12.64 2.62
CA LYS A 215 -17.54 11.74 1.80
C LYS A 215 -16.81 10.42 1.58
N GLN A 216 -17.48 9.29 1.78
CA GLN A 216 -16.97 7.99 1.38
C GLN A 216 -17.64 7.52 0.10
N VAL A 217 -16.90 6.79 -0.71
CA VAL A 217 -17.41 6.11 -1.89
C VAL A 217 -16.95 4.66 -1.86
N ALA A 218 -17.81 3.76 -2.33
CA ALA A 218 -17.44 2.36 -2.57
C ALA A 218 -16.32 2.26 -3.61
N LEU A 219 -15.77 1.07 -3.82
CA LEU A 219 -14.66 0.82 -4.73
C LEU A 219 -14.97 1.29 -6.18
N GLN A 220 -14.57 2.52 -6.48
CA GLN A 220 -14.73 3.21 -7.75
C GLN A 220 -13.50 4.07 -8.01
N TYR A 221 -13.30 4.51 -9.26
CA TYR A 221 -12.10 5.24 -9.67
C TYR A 221 -12.38 6.67 -10.17
N SER A 222 -13.62 7.13 -9.99
CA SER A 222 -14.05 8.48 -10.32
C SER A 222 -15.17 8.94 -9.40
N THR A 223 -15.29 10.23 -9.12
CA THR A 223 -16.41 10.79 -8.36
C THR A 223 -16.73 12.22 -8.77
N ILE A 224 -17.95 12.63 -8.49
CA ILE A 224 -18.39 14.02 -8.60
C ILE A 224 -18.69 14.51 -7.18
N LEU A 225 -17.96 15.53 -6.77
CA LEU A 225 -18.21 16.33 -5.57
C LEU A 225 -19.26 17.37 -5.95
N GLN A 226 -20.37 17.41 -5.22
CA GLN A 226 -21.53 18.25 -5.53
C GLN A 226 -21.84 19.18 -4.36
N ASN A 227 -22.75 20.13 -4.58
CA ASN A 227 -23.20 21.10 -3.58
C ASN A 227 -22.01 21.90 -3.02
N LEU A 228 -21.14 22.38 -3.92
CA LEU A 228 -20.02 23.25 -3.59
C LEU A 228 -20.42 24.72 -3.77
N LEU A 229 -19.73 25.61 -3.06
CA LEU A 229 -19.93 27.05 -3.18
C LEU A 229 -19.24 27.58 -4.46
N PRO A 230 -19.84 28.55 -5.18
CA PRO A 230 -19.19 29.22 -6.31
C PRO A 230 -17.90 29.93 -5.91
N ASN A 231 -16.97 30.08 -6.87
CA ASN A 231 -15.71 30.81 -6.71
C ASN A 231 -14.88 30.44 -5.45
N THR A 232 -15.02 29.22 -4.95
CA THR A 232 -14.44 28.79 -3.66
C THR A 232 -13.30 27.80 -3.90
N LEU A 233 -12.16 28.04 -3.25
CA LEU A 233 -11.00 27.13 -3.30
C LEU A 233 -11.22 25.98 -2.32
N TYR A 234 -11.25 24.77 -2.86
CA TYR A 234 -11.31 23.54 -2.08
C TYR A 234 -9.94 22.85 -2.10
N ARG A 235 -9.49 22.43 -0.93
CA ARG A 235 -8.43 21.42 -0.77
C ARG A 235 -9.12 20.08 -0.57
N VAL A 236 -8.89 19.14 -1.49
CA VAL A 236 -9.50 17.81 -1.49
C VAL A 236 -8.42 16.78 -1.23
N GLU A 237 -8.59 16.03 -0.14
CA GLU A 237 -7.70 14.96 0.28
C GLU A 237 -8.41 13.62 0.06
N ILE A 238 -7.75 12.70 -0.64
CA ILE A 238 -8.27 11.37 -0.93
C ILE A 238 -7.38 10.29 -0.32
N SER A 239 -7.99 9.37 0.42
CA SER A 239 -7.34 8.17 0.95
C SER A 239 -8.11 6.92 0.54
N ALA A 240 -7.40 5.83 0.26
CA ALA A 240 -7.97 4.50 0.14
C ALA A 240 -8.24 3.93 1.54
N PHE A 241 -9.32 3.16 1.72
CA PHE A 241 -9.59 2.49 3.00
C PHE A 241 -9.92 1.01 2.82
N THR A 242 -9.55 0.23 3.83
CA THR A 242 -9.86 -1.20 4.02
C THR A 242 -10.85 -1.34 5.18
N GLU A 243 -11.16 -2.56 5.61
CA GLU A 243 -12.01 -2.78 6.79
C GLU A 243 -11.44 -2.17 8.09
N SER A 244 -10.11 -2.01 8.20
CA SER A 244 -9.44 -1.62 9.46
C SER A 244 -8.38 -0.52 9.31
N LEU A 245 -8.04 -0.12 8.08
CA LEU A 245 -6.93 0.79 7.78
C LEU A 245 -7.29 1.82 6.71
N THR A 246 -6.53 2.90 6.67
CA THR A 246 -6.67 3.98 5.69
C THR A 246 -5.27 4.41 5.22
N SER A 247 -5.10 4.62 3.92
CA SER A 247 -3.85 5.11 3.34
C SER A 247 -3.56 6.55 3.77
N PRO A 248 -2.30 7.01 3.66
CA PRO A 248 -2.02 8.45 3.57
C PRO A 248 -2.85 9.09 2.44
N ALA A 249 -3.10 10.39 2.56
CA ALA A 249 -3.92 11.11 1.59
C ALA A 249 -3.08 11.68 0.44
N VAL A 250 -3.65 11.65 -0.77
CA VAL A 250 -3.20 12.50 -1.88
C VAL A 250 -4.06 13.75 -1.90
N VAL A 251 -3.44 14.90 -2.16
CA VAL A 251 -4.13 16.19 -2.14
C VAL A 251 -4.24 16.76 -3.55
N ILE A 252 -5.38 17.35 -3.86
CA ILE A 252 -5.56 18.25 -4.99
C ILE A 252 -6.30 19.51 -4.55
N GLU A 253 -5.91 20.66 -5.09
CA GLU A 253 -6.60 21.93 -4.86
C GLU A 253 -7.35 22.35 -6.12
N ALA A 254 -8.61 22.75 -5.96
CA ALA A 254 -9.46 23.14 -7.07
C ALA A 254 -10.43 24.24 -6.66
N ARG A 255 -10.47 25.31 -7.46
CA ARG A 255 -11.41 26.42 -7.28
C ARG A 255 -12.60 26.28 -8.22
N THR A 256 -13.82 26.24 -7.69
CA THR A 256 -15.08 26.25 -8.46
C THR A 256 -15.23 27.51 -9.31
N LEU A 257 -16.04 27.45 -10.37
CA LEU A 257 -16.23 28.60 -11.25
C LEU A 257 -17.06 29.70 -10.56
N PRO A 258 -16.90 30.98 -10.97
CA PRO A 258 -17.80 32.06 -10.57
C PRO A 258 -19.22 31.82 -11.06
N GLY A 259 -20.21 32.28 -10.28
CA GLY A 259 -21.63 32.24 -10.61
C GLY A 259 -22.06 33.29 -11.62
#